data_AF-A0A964LDI0-F1
#
_entry.id   AF-A0A964LDI0-F1
#
_cell.length_a   1.000
_cell.length_b   1.000
_cell.length_c   1.000
_cell.angle_alpha   90.00
_cell.angle_beta   90.00
_cell.angle_gamma   90.00
#
_symmetry.space_group_name_H-M   'P 1'
#
loop_
_entity.id
_entity.type
_entity.pdbx_description
1 polymer ?
#
loop_
_entity_poly.entity_id
_entity_poly.type
_entity_poly.pdbx_seq_one_letter_code
_entity_poly.pdbx_strand_id
1 'polypeptide(L)' 'MPLYEDPHFTFRFADDRIIPRFHLEGLQAGRRVSVFKIDPGTNAKLDLLATAAVGEGGWVDLPQPLIVRAGEAFIVVPG' A
#
# COMPACT_ATOMS: atom_id res chain seq x y z
N MET A 1 25.47 0.47 -8.64
CA MET A 1 24.23 -0.32 -8.85
C MET A 1 23.72 -0.70 -7.48
N PRO A 2 22.54 -0.22 -7.04
CA PRO A 2 22.02 -0.70 -5.77
C PRO A 2 21.61 -2.16 -5.96
N LEU A 3 22.10 -3.06 -5.08
CA LEU A 3 21.91 -4.50 -5.22
C LEU A 3 20.52 -4.97 -4.74
N TYR A 4 19.75 -4.08 -4.12
CA TYR A 4 18.40 -4.34 -3.62
C TYR A 4 17.68 -3.00 -3.37
N GLU A 5 16.49 -2.82 -3.95
CA GLU A 5 15.54 -1.77 -3.58
C GLU A 5 14.36 -2.44 -2.88
N ASP A 6 13.88 -1.88 -1.77
CA ASP A 6 12.70 -2.43 -1.12
C ASP A 6 11.49 -2.33 -2.06
N PRO A 7 10.73 -3.44 -2.22
CA PRO A 7 9.62 -3.46 -3.16
C PRO A 7 8.54 -2.47 -2.72
N HIS A 8 8.25 -1.49 -3.57
CA HIS A 8 7.07 -0.65 -3.43
C HIS A 8 5.90 -1.25 -4.21
N PHE A 9 4.74 -1.37 -3.57
CA PHE A 9 3.56 -1.97 -4.18
C PHE A 9 2.55 -0.89 -4.53
N THR A 10 2.21 -0.75 -5.81
CA THR A 10 1.27 0.28 -6.29
C THR A 10 -0.09 -0.33 -6.59
N PHE A 11 -1.15 0.26 -6.04
CA PHE A 11 -2.53 -0.16 -6.26
C PHE A 11 -3.29 0.95 -6.98
N ARG A 12 -3.98 0.59 -8.07
CA ARG A 12 -4.78 1.49 -8.90
C ARG A 12 -6.16 0.89 -9.09
N PHE A 13 -7.18 1.73 -9.04
CA PHE A 13 -8.57 1.28 -9.12
C PHE A 13 -9.32 2.05 -10.20
N ALA A 14 -10.00 1.33 -11.08
CA ALA A 14 -10.86 1.91 -12.12
C ALA A 14 -12.22 2.35 -11.56
N ASP A 15 -12.63 1.78 -10.42
CA ASP A 15 -13.89 2.03 -9.75
C ASP A 15 -13.65 2.39 -8.28
N ASP A 16 -14.66 2.97 -7.64
CA ASP A 16 -14.66 3.20 -6.20
C ASP A 16 -14.51 1.88 -5.43
N ARG A 17 -13.66 1.87 -4.40
CA ARG A 17 -13.42 0.71 -3.54
C ARG A 17 -13.34 1.12 -2.07
N ILE A 18 -13.80 0.21 -1.23
CA ILE A 18 -13.52 0.20 0.21
C ILE A 18 -12.55 -0.96 0.44
N ILE A 19 -11.33 -0.66 0.89
CA ILE A 19 -10.24 -1.62 1.05
C ILE A 19 -9.97 -1.80 2.56
N PRO A 20 -10.51 -2.85 3.19
CA PRO A 20 -10.21 -3.15 4.60
C PRO A 20 -8.84 -3.82 4.77
N ARG A 21 -8.38 -4.54 3.74
CA ARG A 21 -7.09 -5.25 3.73
C ARG A 21 -6.62 -5.52 2.30
N PHE A 22 -5.34 -5.81 2.15
CA PHE A 22 -4.72 -6.22 0.87
C PHE A 22 -3.55 -7.18 1.11
N HIS A 23 -3.10 -7.86 0.05
CA HIS A 23 -2.01 -8.83 0.13
C HIS A 23 -0.73 -8.28 -0.50
N LEU A 24 0.41 -8.48 0.15
CA LEU A 24 1.75 -8.13 -0.32
C LEU A 24 2.60 -9.41 -0.42
N GLU A 25 3.01 -9.74 -1.64
CA GLU A 25 3.85 -10.91 -1.88
C GLU A 25 5.29 -10.67 -1.40
N GLY A 26 5.89 -11.70 -0.79
CA GLY A 26 7.30 -11.67 -0.41
C GLY A 26 7.63 -10.86 0.84
N LEU A 27 6.64 -10.31 1.55
CA LEU A 27 6.86 -9.64 2.83
C LEU A 27 6.58 -10.58 4.00
N GLN A 28 7.48 -10.55 4.99
CA GLN A 28 7.35 -11.32 6.23
C GLN A 28 6.33 -10.69 7.18
N ALA A 29 5.63 -11.54 7.92
CA ALA A 29 4.77 -11.11 9.01
C ALA A 29 5.56 -10.28 10.06
N GLY A 30 4.92 -9.28 10.64
CA GLY A 30 5.51 -8.31 11.55
C GLY A 30 6.20 -7.12 10.88
N ARG A 31 6.54 -7.19 9.58
CA ARG A 31 7.13 -6.05 8.87
C ARG A 31 6.14 -4.89 8.83
N ARG A 32 6.57 -3.68 9.20
CA ARG A 32 5.72 -2.48 9.13
C ARG A 32 5.68 -1.97 7.71
N VAL A 33 4.52 -1.46 7.31
CA VAL A 33 4.32 -0.79 6.03
C VAL A 33 3.67 0.55 6.24
N SER A 34 4.00 1.49 5.37
CA SER A 34 3.35 2.79 5.26
C SER A 34 2.58 2.85 3.96
N VAL A 35 1.31 3.24 4.02
CA VAL A 35 0.43 3.35 2.85
C VAL A 35 0.25 4.82 2.55
N PHE A 36 0.67 5.25 1.35
CA PHE A 36 0.56 6.63 0.92
C PHE A 36 -0.44 6.77 -0.23
N LYS A 37 -1.27 7.80 -0.19
CA LYS A 37 -1.94 8.30 -1.40
C LYS A 37 -0.87 8.79 -2.36
N ILE A 38 -1.08 8.52 -3.65
CA ILE A 38 -0.17 9.02 -4.70
C ILE A 38 -0.94 9.75 -5.77
N ASP A 39 -0.24 10.66 -6.45
CA ASP A 39 -0.68 11.15 -7.75
C ASP A 39 -0.59 9.98 -8.76
N PRO A 40 -1.69 9.61 -9.44
CA PRO A 40 -1.70 8.44 -10.30
C PRO A 40 -0.88 8.63 -11.59
N GLY A 41 -0.59 9.86 -12.02
CA GLY A 41 0.19 10.13 -13.22
C GLY A 41 1.71 10.09 -12.99
N THR A 42 2.15 10.43 -11.79
CA THR A 42 3.57 10.64 -11.46
C THR A 42 4.10 9.70 -10.36
N ASN A 43 3.20 9.02 -9.63
CA ASN A 43 3.49 8.28 -8.39
C ASN A 43 4.08 9.12 -7.26
N ALA A 44 4.00 10.45 -7.33
CA ALA A 44 4.40 11.31 -6.23
C ALA A 44 3.56 10.99 -4.99
N LYS A 45 4.21 10.74 -3.85
CA LYS A 45 3.53 10.53 -2.56
C LYS A 45 2.90 11.84 -2.13
N LEU A 46 1.59 11.83 -1.92
CA LEU A 46 0.81 13.01 -1.53
C LEU A 46 0.55 13.03 -0.03
N ASP A 47 -0.06 11.97 0.50
CA ASP A 47 -0.45 11.87 1.92
C ASP A 47 -0.17 10.49 2.49
N LEU A 48 0.15 10.40 3.78
CA LEU A 48 0.18 9.14 4.52
C LEU A 48 -1.25 8.78 4.96
N LEU A 49 -1.77 7.66 4.45
CA LEU A 49 -3.12 7.19 4.74
C LEU A 49 -3.17 6.27 5.96
N ALA A 50 -2.19 5.38 6.09
CA ALA A 50 -2.15 4.42 7.19
C ALA A 50 -0.72 3.90 7.44
N THR A 51 -0.51 3.40 8.65
CA THR A 51 0.60 2.49 8.96
C THR A 51 0.02 1.20 9.51
N ALA A 52 0.57 0.06 9.07
CA ALA A 52 0.09 -1.25 9.46
C ALA A 52 1.25 -2.26 9.52
N ALA A 53 1.01 -3.43 10.09
CA ALA A 53 1.95 -4.54 10.04
C ALA A 53 1.44 -5.57 9.02
N VAL A 54 2.37 -6.20 8.31
CA VAL A 54 2.09 -7.40 7.52
C VAL A 54 1.77 -8.53 8.50
N GLY A 55 0.65 -9.19 8.30
CA GLY A 55 0.22 -10.39 9.01
C GLY A 55 0.66 -11.66 8.30
N GLU A 56 0.11 -12.77 8.75
CA GLU A 56 0.40 -14.09 8.18
C GLU A 56 0.06 -14.17 6.69
N GLY A 57 0.95 -14.82 5.94
CA GLY A 57 0.79 -14.98 4.49
C GLY A 57 0.74 -13.68 3.70
N GLY A 58 1.33 -12.59 4.19
CA GLY A 58 1.45 -11.34 3.44
C GLY A 58 0.24 -10.41 3.50
N TRP A 59 -0.80 -10.76 4.27
CA TRP A 59 -1.99 -9.91 4.41
C TRP A 59 -1.75 -8.70 5.30
N VAL A 60 -2.15 -7.52 4.86
CA VAL A 60 -2.12 -6.30 5.65
C VAL A 60 -3.55 -5.92 6.00
N ASP A 61 -3.93 -6.06 7.26
CA ASP A 61 -5.18 -5.55 7.79
C ASP A 61 -5.00 -4.09 8.23
N LEU A 62 -5.88 -3.21 7.73
CA LEU A 62 -5.82 -1.80 8.03
C LEU A 62 -6.64 -1.47 9.27
N PRO A 63 -6.20 -0.53 10.13
CA PRO A 63 -6.97 -0.12 11.31
C PRO A 63 -8.31 0.52 10.95
N GLN A 64 -8.39 1.14 9.77
CA GLN A 64 -9.61 1.64 9.14
C GLN A 64 -9.57 1.31 7.65
N PRO A 65 -10.70 0.94 7.03
CA PRO A 65 -10.74 0.71 5.59
C PRO A 65 -10.37 1.97 4.81
N LEU A 66 -9.53 1.83 3.78
CA LEU A 66 -9.26 2.92 2.86
C LEU A 66 -10.42 3.05 1.87
N ILE A 67 -10.94 4.26 1.73
CA ILE A 67 -11.89 4.60 0.68
C ILE A 67 -11.06 5.17 -0.48
N VAL A 68 -11.07 4.48 -1.61
CA VAL A 68 -10.32 4.86 -2.82
C VAL A 68 -11.33 5.12 -3.92
N ARG A 69 -11.32 6.32 -4.50
CA ARG A 69 -12.20 6.65 -5.62
C ARG A 69 -11.66 6.13 -6.94
N ALA A 70 -12.54 5.99 -7.92
CA ALA A 70 -12.17 5.70 -9.30
C ALA A 70 -11.06 6.65 -9.79
N GLY A 71 -9.98 6.08 -10.32
CA GLY A 71 -8.81 6.83 -10.79
C GLY A 71 -7.81 7.22 -9.71
N GLU A 72 -8.13 7.04 -8.43
CA GLU A 72 -7.16 7.21 -7.34
C GLU A 72 -6.26 5.98 -7.19
N ALA A 73 -5.12 6.19 -6.53
CA ALA A 73 -4.12 5.18 -6.30
C ALA A 73 -3.44 5.38 -4.94
N PHE A 74 -2.89 4.28 -4.42
CA PHE A 74 -2.00 4.33 -3.27
C PHE A 74 -0.77 3.44 -3.50
N ILE A 75 0.30 3.75 -2.80
CA ILE A 75 1.53 2.96 -2.77
C ILE A 75 1.80 2.46 -1.36
N VAL A 76 2.27 1.23 -1.24
CA VAL A 76 2.68 0.62 0.01
C VAL A 76 4.19 0.52 0.04
N VAL A 77 4.78 1.08 1.09
CA VAL A 77 6.22 1.15 1.31
C VAL A 77 6.58 0.31 2.52
N PRO A 78 7.31 -0.80 2.35
CA PRO A 78 7.89 -1.53 3.46
C PRO A 78 8.88 -0.67 4.24
N GLY A 79 8.80 -0.74 5.57
CA GLY A 79 9.77 -0.13 6.48
C GLY A 79 10.95 -1.03 6.79
#